data_AF-A0A2S2PJV7-F1
#
_entry.id   AF-A0A2S2PJV7-F1
#
_cell.length_a   1.000
_cell.length_b   1.000
_cell.length_c   1.000
_cell.angle_alpha   90.00
_cell.angle_beta   90.00
_cell.angle_gamma   90.00
#
_symmetry.space_group_name_H-M   'P 1'
#
loop_
_entity.id
_entity.type
_entity.pdbx_description
1 polymer ?
#
loop_
_entity_poly.entity_id
_entity_poly.type
_entity_poly.pdbx_seq_one_letter_code
_entity_poly.pdbx_strand_id
1 'polypeptide(L)'
;MSGIGMLDDAENSPLINNLHDHILPPIDKTKEFSTKYKGKMKNELLKNINVPSQRDLTPKCKKLFHEAMKLKKKNERLRQNKNNFKTRVKLIEKFVKSPCTDKLLNKLNLTTLEFFKSQIKCQTTKPKGRRYSLQDKLLSLSIFKNSPNGYRFLSTIFSLPSKKTLNNLLNRVPFEAGINDHIIKNLAHQASKLKPNNRLCSLVFDEMAIDPSLTYSQKNDLIFGFEFLEIINKIVNLVTMCWSFYYEE
;
A
#
# COMPACT_ATOMS: atom_id res chain seq x y z
N MET A 1 -21.18 -40.25 -18.66
CA MET A 1 -19.84 -40.41 -18.04
C MET A 1 -18.94 -39.40 -18.73
N SER A 2 -18.79 -38.22 -18.12
CA SER A 2 -17.65 -37.83 -17.28
C SER A 2 -16.41 -37.45 -18.10
N GLY A 3 -15.91 -36.23 -17.88
CA GLY A 3 -14.51 -35.90 -18.09
C GLY A 3 -14.22 -34.89 -19.19
N ILE A 4 -14.47 -33.60 -18.92
CA ILE A 4 -13.58 -32.55 -19.41
C ILE A 4 -12.95 -31.95 -18.15
N GLY A 5 -11.77 -32.47 -17.82
CA GLY A 5 -10.83 -31.84 -16.92
C GLY A 5 -9.80 -31.06 -17.73
N MET A 6 -9.07 -30.22 -16.99
CA MET A 6 -7.88 -29.47 -17.39
C MET A 6 -8.13 -28.16 -18.12
N LEU A 7 -8.15 -27.09 -17.32
CA LEU A 7 -7.28 -25.92 -17.46
C LEU A 7 -7.38 -25.12 -16.15
N ASP A 8 -6.77 -25.67 -15.11
CA ASP A 8 -6.22 -24.87 -14.02
C ASP A 8 -4.83 -24.35 -14.45
N ASP A 9 -4.38 -23.29 -13.79
CA ASP A 9 -3.07 -22.65 -13.87
C ASP A 9 -2.90 -21.48 -14.85
N ALA A 10 -3.65 -20.40 -14.58
CA ALA A 10 -3.16 -19.03 -14.82
C ALA A 10 -3.79 -18.01 -13.85
N GLU A 11 -3.85 -18.32 -12.55
CA GLU A 11 -3.97 -17.29 -11.50
C GLU A 11 -2.58 -16.98 -10.93
N ASN A 12 -1.99 -15.86 -11.36
CA ASN A 12 -1.52 -14.83 -10.42
C ASN A 12 -0.84 -13.66 -11.15
N SER A 13 -1.61 -12.60 -11.41
CA SER A 13 -1.06 -11.25 -11.46
C SER A 13 -1.80 -10.40 -10.42
N PRO A 14 -1.16 -10.02 -9.30
CA PRO A 14 -1.77 -9.23 -8.21
C PRO A 14 -2.14 -7.80 -8.64
N LEU A 15 -1.84 -7.40 -9.88
CA LEU A 15 -1.94 -6.03 -10.37
C LEU A 15 -3.36 -5.65 -10.77
N ILE A 16 -4.20 -6.60 -11.18
CA ILE A 16 -5.54 -6.34 -11.71
C ILE A 16 -6.57 -6.10 -10.59
N ASN A 17 -6.40 -6.75 -9.42
CA ASN A 17 -7.36 -6.67 -8.33
C ASN A 17 -7.35 -5.32 -7.57
N ASN A 18 -6.34 -4.47 -7.80
CA ASN A 18 -6.15 -3.22 -7.04
C ASN A 18 -6.50 -1.93 -7.80
N LEU A 19 -6.88 -2.02 -9.09
CA LEU A 19 -7.43 -0.88 -9.86
C LEU A 19 -8.96 -0.77 -9.78
N HIS A 20 -9.63 -1.79 -9.24
CA HIS A 20 -11.06 -1.97 -9.46
C HIS A 20 -11.93 -0.92 -8.78
N ASP A 21 -11.60 -0.45 -7.58
CA ASP A 21 -12.57 0.28 -6.73
C ASP A 21 -12.47 1.81 -6.70
N HIS A 22 -11.53 2.43 -7.43
CA HIS A 22 -11.25 3.87 -7.26
C HIS A 22 -11.41 4.76 -8.49
N ILE A 23 -11.76 4.23 -9.67
CA ILE A 23 -11.89 5.02 -10.91
C ILE A 23 -13.36 5.20 -11.36
N LEU A 24 -14.31 4.51 -10.75
CA LEU A 24 -15.73 4.64 -11.12
C LEU A 24 -16.48 5.52 -10.11
N PRO A 25 -17.42 6.39 -10.57
CA PRO A 25 -18.23 7.21 -9.68
C PRO A 25 -18.94 6.30 -8.66
N PRO A 26 -19.13 6.77 -7.40
CA PRO A 26 -19.83 6.00 -6.39
C PRO A 26 -21.21 5.60 -6.93
N ILE A 27 -21.47 4.30 -7.01
CA ILE A 27 -22.86 3.85 -7.18
C ILE A 27 -23.56 4.22 -5.89
N ASP A 28 -24.57 5.08 -6.04
CA ASP A 28 -25.49 5.49 -5.00
C ASP A 28 -25.90 4.28 -4.16
N LYS A 29 -25.42 4.21 -2.92
CA LYS A 29 -25.70 3.10 -2.00
C LYS A 29 -27.13 3.17 -1.43
N THR A 30 -28.01 3.97 -2.03
CA THR A 30 -29.34 4.27 -1.52
C THR A 30 -30.44 3.78 -2.47
N LYS A 31 -30.39 2.52 -2.88
CA LYS A 31 -31.62 1.74 -2.92
C LYS A 31 -31.54 0.69 -1.84
N GLU A 32 -31.84 1.14 -0.62
CA GLU A 32 -32.35 0.25 0.42
C GLU A 32 -33.30 -0.74 -0.25
N PHE A 33 -33.13 -2.02 0.06
CA PHE A 33 -33.97 -3.12 -0.40
C PHE A 33 -35.43 -2.76 -0.09
N SER A 34 -36.11 -2.10 -1.02
CA SER A 34 -37.34 -1.37 -0.68
C SER A 34 -38.40 -2.38 -0.26
N THR A 35 -39.18 -2.01 0.75
CA THR A 35 -40.28 -2.81 1.31
C THR A 35 -41.22 -3.37 0.23
N LYS A 36 -41.35 -2.65 -0.90
CA LYS A 36 -42.09 -3.05 -2.11
C LYS A 36 -41.56 -4.34 -2.76
N TYR A 37 -40.24 -4.56 -2.80
CA TYR A 37 -39.65 -5.78 -3.37
C TYR A 37 -39.79 -7.01 -2.46
N LYS A 38 -39.77 -6.82 -1.13
CA LYS A 38 -40.06 -7.90 -0.16
C LYS A 38 -41.45 -8.48 -0.34
N GLY A 39 -42.46 -7.63 -0.57
CA GLY A 39 -43.85 -8.06 -0.81
C GLY A 39 -44.00 -8.92 -2.07
N LYS A 40 -43.36 -8.52 -3.18
CA LYS A 40 -43.43 -9.24 -4.45
C LYS A 40 -42.83 -10.66 -4.36
N MET A 41 -41.65 -10.81 -3.76
CA MET A 41 -41.00 -12.12 -3.60
C MET A 41 -41.80 -13.09 -2.71
N LYS A 42 -42.41 -12.56 -1.65
CA LYS A 42 -43.25 -13.33 -0.73
C LYS A 42 -44.47 -13.89 -1.46
N ASN A 43 -45.15 -13.05 -2.23
CA ASN A 43 -46.35 -13.43 -2.97
C ASN A 43 -46.04 -14.46 -4.06
N GLU A 44 -44.90 -14.35 -4.72
CA GLU A 44 -44.47 -15.29 -5.78
C GLU A 44 -44.19 -16.70 -5.22
N LEU A 45 -43.56 -16.81 -4.05
CA LEU A 45 -43.34 -18.11 -3.40
C LEU A 45 -44.63 -18.74 -2.87
N LEU A 46 -45.55 -17.94 -2.32
CA LEU A 46 -46.85 -18.43 -1.86
C LEU A 46 -47.74 -18.88 -3.03
N LYS A 47 -47.70 -18.14 -4.15
CA LYS A 47 -48.39 -18.50 -5.39
C LYS A 47 -47.89 -19.82 -5.98
N ASN A 48 -46.59 -20.09 -5.91
CA ASN A 48 -46.00 -21.35 -6.39
C ASN A 48 -46.44 -22.59 -5.58
N ILE A 49 -46.91 -22.40 -4.35
CA ILE A 49 -47.38 -23.48 -3.47
C ILE A 49 -48.93 -23.46 -3.41
N ASN A 50 -49.60 -22.59 -4.17
CA ASN A 50 -51.05 -22.42 -4.21
C ASN A 50 -51.69 -22.08 -2.86
N VAL A 51 -50.97 -21.33 -2.01
CA VAL A 51 -51.45 -20.92 -0.68
C VAL A 51 -51.70 -19.40 -0.65
N PRO A 52 -52.89 -18.95 -0.19
CA PRO A 52 -53.23 -17.52 -0.22
C PRO A 52 -52.49 -16.70 0.84
N SER A 53 -52.19 -17.28 2.01
CA SER A 53 -51.51 -16.56 3.09
C SER A 53 -50.47 -17.41 3.83
N GLN A 54 -49.44 -16.74 4.34
CA GLN A 54 -48.42 -17.37 5.18
C GLN A 54 -49.01 -17.99 6.46
N ARG A 55 -50.20 -17.53 6.89
CA ARG A 55 -50.87 -17.99 8.11
C ARG A 55 -51.38 -19.43 7.97
N ASP A 56 -51.74 -19.82 6.76
CA ASP A 56 -52.36 -21.11 6.43
C ASP A 56 -51.33 -22.25 6.34
N LEU A 57 -50.04 -21.93 6.49
CA LEU A 57 -48.97 -22.92 6.51
C LEU A 57 -48.87 -23.59 7.89
N THR A 58 -48.63 -24.90 7.87
CA THR A 58 -48.23 -25.67 9.07
C THR A 58 -46.90 -25.14 9.64
N PRO A 59 -46.61 -25.36 10.93
CA PRO A 59 -45.39 -24.84 11.58
C PRO A 59 -44.08 -25.26 10.88
N LYS A 60 -44.03 -26.50 10.38
CA LYS A 60 -42.87 -27.03 9.63
C LYS A 60 -42.72 -26.35 8.26
N CYS A 61 -43.84 -26.15 7.55
CA CYS A 61 -43.86 -25.43 6.28
C CYS A 61 -43.51 -23.94 6.44
N LYS A 62 -43.91 -23.30 7.56
CA LYS A 62 -43.50 -21.92 7.88
C LYS A 62 -41.98 -21.78 8.04
N LYS A 63 -41.31 -22.73 8.70
CA LYS A 63 -39.84 -22.75 8.82
C LYS A 63 -39.16 -22.90 7.46
N LEU A 64 -39.63 -23.83 6.63
CA LEU A 64 -39.12 -24.02 5.26
C LEU A 64 -39.33 -22.78 4.39
N PHE A 65 -40.50 -22.14 4.48
CA PHE A 65 -40.80 -20.90 3.77
C PHE A 65 -39.84 -19.77 4.16
N HIS A 66 -39.49 -19.67 5.43
CA HIS A 66 -38.54 -18.66 5.90
C HIS A 66 -37.14 -18.88 5.32
N GLU A 67 -36.63 -20.11 5.32
CA GLU A 67 -35.32 -20.40 4.70
C GLU A 67 -35.34 -20.29 3.18
N ALA A 68 -36.43 -20.66 2.52
CA ALA A 68 -36.62 -20.41 1.10
C ALA A 68 -36.56 -18.90 0.79
N MET A 69 -37.20 -18.06 1.60
CA MET A 69 -37.12 -16.59 1.47
C MET A 69 -35.71 -16.05 1.70
N LYS A 70 -34.99 -16.57 2.69
CA LYS A 70 -33.60 -16.19 2.99
C LYS A 70 -32.65 -16.57 1.83
N LEU A 71 -32.80 -17.78 1.29
CA LEU A 71 -32.04 -18.24 0.13
C LEU A 71 -32.35 -17.43 -1.12
N LYS A 72 -33.63 -17.16 -1.42
CA LYS A 72 -34.05 -16.36 -2.57
C LYS A 72 -33.49 -14.93 -2.46
N LYS A 73 -33.50 -14.34 -1.26
CA LYS A 73 -32.91 -13.01 -1.00
C LYS A 73 -31.38 -13.02 -1.21
N LYS A 74 -30.69 -14.08 -0.77
CA LYS A 74 -29.26 -14.24 -1.00
C LYS A 74 -28.95 -14.39 -2.49
N ASN A 75 -29.75 -15.17 -3.21
CA ASN A 75 -29.57 -15.40 -4.65
C ASN A 75 -29.80 -14.11 -5.47
N GLU A 76 -30.82 -13.31 -5.14
CA GLU A 76 -31.04 -12.01 -5.78
C GLU A 76 -29.89 -11.03 -5.53
N ARG A 77 -29.36 -10.98 -4.30
CA ARG A 77 -28.16 -10.18 -3.99
C ARG A 77 -26.96 -10.63 -4.81
N LEU A 78 -26.75 -11.94 -4.94
CA LEU A 78 -25.67 -12.49 -5.75
C LEU A 78 -25.85 -12.17 -7.24
N ARG A 79 -27.08 -12.27 -7.76
CA ARG A 79 -27.42 -11.90 -9.15
C ARG A 79 -27.17 -10.42 -9.42
N GLN A 80 -27.60 -9.54 -8.51
CA GLN A 80 -27.34 -8.10 -8.60
C GLN A 80 -25.83 -7.81 -8.58
N ASN A 81 -25.09 -8.41 -7.66
CA ASN A 81 -23.64 -8.27 -7.60
C ASN A 81 -22.95 -8.75 -8.89
N LYS A 82 -23.37 -9.90 -9.44
CA LYS A 82 -22.86 -10.43 -10.70
C LYS A 82 -23.14 -9.48 -11.87
N ASN A 83 -24.35 -8.94 -11.95
CA ASN A 83 -24.71 -7.98 -13.00
C ASN A 83 -23.92 -6.68 -12.89
N ASN A 84 -23.76 -6.15 -11.66
CA ASN A 84 -22.95 -4.97 -11.39
C ASN A 84 -21.48 -5.19 -11.74
N PHE A 85 -20.93 -6.38 -11.45
CA PHE A 85 -19.57 -6.72 -11.83
C PHE A 85 -19.43 -6.80 -13.35
N LYS A 86 -20.38 -7.44 -14.03
CA LYS A 86 -20.39 -7.55 -15.50
C LYS A 86 -20.47 -6.19 -16.19
N THR A 87 -21.30 -5.26 -15.70
CA THR A 87 -21.37 -3.89 -16.24
C THR A 87 -20.07 -3.12 -16.01
N ARG A 88 -19.44 -3.25 -14.83
CA ARG A 88 -18.13 -2.65 -14.56
C ARG A 88 -17.05 -3.17 -15.51
N VAL A 89 -16.96 -4.48 -15.70
CA VAL A 89 -15.97 -5.10 -16.60
C VAL A 89 -16.15 -4.58 -18.04
N LYS A 90 -17.39 -4.52 -18.54
CA LYS A 90 -17.66 -3.95 -19.88
C LYS A 90 -17.23 -2.49 -20.02
N LEU A 91 -17.44 -1.67 -19.00
CA LEU A 91 -16.99 -0.27 -19.00
C LEU A 91 -15.46 -0.19 -19.02
N ILE A 92 -14.79 -1.04 -18.24
CA ILE A 92 -13.32 -1.12 -18.21
C ILE A 92 -12.79 -1.55 -19.57
N GLU A 93 -13.33 -2.60 -20.17
CA GLU A 93 -12.93 -3.06 -21.51
C GLU A 93 -13.08 -1.96 -22.56
N LYS A 94 -14.17 -1.18 -22.51
CA LYS A 94 -14.37 -0.05 -23.41
C LYS A 94 -13.35 1.07 -23.17
N PHE A 95 -12.99 1.31 -21.92
CA PHE A 95 -12.02 2.33 -21.54
C PHE A 95 -10.59 1.94 -21.94
N VAL A 96 -10.18 0.68 -21.70
CA VAL A 96 -8.85 0.15 -22.05
C VAL A 96 -8.65 0.11 -23.57
N LYS A 97 -9.68 -0.25 -24.34
CA LYS A 97 -9.63 -0.23 -25.81
C LYS A 97 -9.55 1.18 -26.41
N SER A 98 -9.59 2.22 -25.59
CA SER A 98 -9.42 3.60 -26.06
C SER A 98 -7.97 3.84 -26.48
N PRO A 99 -7.70 4.33 -27.71
CA PRO A 99 -6.33 4.59 -28.18
C PRO A 99 -5.56 5.61 -27.31
N CYS A 100 -6.28 6.39 -26.50
CA CYS A 100 -5.71 7.41 -25.62
C CYS A 100 -5.05 6.79 -24.38
N THR A 101 -5.60 5.71 -23.82
CA THR A 101 -5.11 5.13 -22.57
C THR A 101 -3.78 4.41 -22.76
N ASP A 102 -3.65 3.63 -23.84
CA ASP A 102 -2.41 2.89 -24.12
C ASP A 102 -1.25 3.84 -24.43
N LYS A 103 -1.52 4.92 -25.16
CA LYS A 103 -0.52 5.96 -25.44
C LYS A 103 -0.07 6.70 -24.19
N LEU A 104 -0.96 6.93 -23.22
CA LEU A 104 -0.62 7.58 -21.96
C LEU A 104 0.20 6.64 -21.07
N LEU A 105 -0.22 5.39 -20.92
CA LEU A 105 0.44 4.41 -20.07
C LEU A 105 1.86 4.09 -20.56
N ASN A 106 2.05 3.97 -21.88
CA ASN A 106 3.37 3.69 -22.47
C ASN A 106 4.36 4.85 -22.38
N LYS A 107 3.90 6.07 -22.07
CA LYS A 107 4.77 7.26 -21.93
C LYS A 107 5.16 7.57 -20.48
N LEU A 108 4.47 7.00 -19.50
CA LEU A 108 4.70 7.31 -18.10
C LEU A 108 5.73 6.33 -17.49
N ASN A 109 6.61 6.87 -16.64
CA ASN A 109 7.45 6.03 -15.79
C ASN A 109 6.59 5.29 -14.75
N LEU A 110 7.00 4.09 -14.35
CA LEU A 110 6.31 3.25 -13.39
C LEU A 110 6.02 3.99 -12.08
N THR A 111 7.00 4.71 -11.53
CA THR A 111 6.82 5.51 -10.30
C THR A 111 5.74 6.58 -10.46
N THR A 112 5.70 7.24 -11.61
CA THR A 112 4.70 8.27 -11.93
C THR A 112 3.31 7.66 -12.07
N LEU A 113 3.21 6.49 -12.69
CA LEU A 113 1.96 5.75 -12.83
C LEU A 113 1.41 5.32 -11.46
N GLU A 114 2.27 4.75 -10.60
CA GLU A 114 1.91 4.37 -9.24
C GLU A 114 1.44 5.57 -8.41
N PHE A 115 2.16 6.69 -8.53
CA PHE A 115 1.79 7.93 -7.87
C PHE A 115 0.39 8.39 -8.29
N PHE A 116 0.10 8.49 -9.60
CA PHE A 116 -1.21 8.92 -10.08
C PHE A 116 -2.33 7.96 -9.66
N LYS A 117 -2.08 6.65 -9.72
CA LYS A 117 -3.02 5.64 -9.21
C LYS A 117 -3.33 5.86 -7.72
N SER A 118 -2.30 6.16 -6.92
CA SER A 118 -2.44 6.47 -5.50
C SER A 118 -3.19 7.79 -5.26
N GLN A 119 -2.93 8.82 -6.08
CA GLN A 119 -3.63 10.11 -6.02
C GLN A 119 -5.13 9.94 -6.28
N ILE A 120 -5.52 9.22 -7.34
CA ILE A 120 -6.94 8.98 -7.66
C ILE A 120 -7.64 8.29 -6.49
N LYS A 121 -6.98 7.29 -5.88
CA LYS A 121 -7.49 6.57 -4.72
C LYS A 121 -7.60 7.45 -3.48
N CYS A 122 -6.58 8.26 -3.18
CA CYS A 122 -6.48 8.97 -1.91
C CYS A 122 -7.19 10.31 -1.90
N GLN A 123 -7.31 10.99 -3.04
CA GLN A 123 -7.90 12.33 -3.13
C GLN A 123 -9.39 12.33 -2.76
N THR A 124 -10.11 11.29 -3.17
CA THR A 124 -11.54 11.09 -2.84
C THR A 124 -11.77 10.70 -1.39
N THR A 125 -10.72 10.29 -0.67
CA THR A 125 -10.80 9.86 0.72
C THR A 125 -10.41 10.98 1.69
N LYS A 126 -11.09 11.00 2.85
CA LYS A 126 -10.77 11.94 3.93
C LYS A 126 -9.30 11.76 4.38
N PRO A 127 -8.58 12.82 4.78
CA PRO A 127 -7.15 12.75 5.13
C PRO A 127 -6.78 11.63 6.11
N LYS A 128 -7.57 11.40 7.17
CA LYS A 128 -7.34 10.33 8.16
C LYS A 128 -7.54 8.90 7.61
N GLY A 129 -8.29 8.77 6.51
CA GLY A 129 -8.59 7.50 5.84
C GLY A 129 -7.60 7.12 4.75
N ARG A 130 -6.69 8.03 4.37
CA ARG A 130 -5.72 7.79 3.30
C ARG A 130 -4.76 6.66 3.68
N ARG A 131 -4.41 5.82 2.70
CA ARG A 131 -3.51 4.68 2.86
C ARG A 131 -2.47 4.72 1.75
N TYR A 132 -1.25 5.10 2.13
CA TYR A 132 -0.12 5.25 1.21
C TYR A 132 0.68 3.96 1.09
N SER A 133 1.06 3.63 -0.15
CA SER A 133 2.00 2.54 -0.42
C SER A 133 3.40 2.88 0.09
N LEU A 134 4.32 1.90 0.11
CA LEU A 134 5.71 2.17 0.46
C LEU A 134 6.37 3.09 -0.58
N GLN A 135 6.12 2.87 -1.86
CA GLN A 135 6.66 3.67 -2.96
C GLN A 135 6.20 5.14 -2.87
N ASP A 136 4.93 5.37 -2.57
CA ASP A 136 4.42 6.72 -2.35
C ASP A 136 5.14 7.43 -1.21
N LYS A 137 5.41 6.70 -0.11
CA LYS A 137 6.11 7.26 1.05
C LYS A 137 7.57 7.54 0.73
N LEU A 138 8.23 6.67 -0.04
CA LEU A 138 9.62 6.87 -0.47
C LEU A 138 9.74 8.09 -1.39
N LEU A 139 8.89 8.19 -2.42
CA LEU A 139 8.83 9.37 -3.29
C LEU A 139 8.57 10.64 -2.49
N SER A 140 7.59 10.60 -1.59
CA SER A 140 7.26 11.73 -0.71
C SER A 140 8.43 12.11 0.20
N LEU A 141 9.15 11.11 0.73
CA LEU A 141 10.32 11.32 1.56
C LEU A 141 11.46 11.96 0.77
N SER A 142 11.72 11.52 -0.46
CA SER A 142 12.71 12.13 -1.36
C SER A 142 12.41 13.61 -1.60
N ILE A 143 11.15 13.94 -1.93
CA ILE A 143 10.74 15.34 -2.13
C ILE A 143 10.91 16.15 -0.84
N PHE A 144 10.49 15.59 0.31
CA PHE A 144 10.60 16.25 1.61
C PHE A 144 12.05 16.53 2.02
N LYS A 145 12.96 15.59 1.75
CA LYS A 145 14.40 15.75 2.05
C LYS A 145 15.09 16.75 1.14
N ASN A 146 14.68 16.85 -0.12
CA ASN A 146 15.21 17.84 -1.05
C ASN A 146 14.67 19.26 -0.76
N SER A 147 13.38 19.39 -0.47
CA SER A 147 12.77 20.69 -0.15
C SER A 147 11.58 20.53 0.79
N PRO A 148 11.75 20.80 2.11
CA PRO A 148 10.64 20.78 3.06
C PRO A 148 9.56 21.81 2.75
N ASN A 149 9.95 22.98 2.24
CA ASN A 149 9.02 24.04 1.84
C ASN A 149 8.25 23.67 0.57
N GLY A 150 8.93 23.11 -0.44
CA GLY A 150 8.29 22.59 -1.64
C GLY A 150 7.31 21.46 -1.33
N TYR A 151 7.68 20.57 -0.40
CA TYR A 151 6.79 19.52 0.07
C TYR A 151 5.53 20.08 0.76
N ARG A 152 5.67 21.12 1.59
CA ARG A 152 4.53 21.77 2.24
C ARG A 152 3.55 22.32 1.20
N PHE A 153 4.06 22.98 0.16
CA PHE A 153 3.24 23.46 -0.94
C PHE A 153 2.58 22.30 -1.70
N LEU A 154 3.34 21.29 -2.12
CA LEU A 154 2.79 20.14 -2.86
C LEU A 154 1.75 19.36 -2.05
N SER A 155 1.85 19.35 -0.72
CA SER A 155 0.88 18.69 0.15
C SER A 155 -0.50 19.36 0.21
N THR A 156 -0.63 20.61 -0.26
CA THR A 156 -1.93 21.27 -0.38
C THR A 156 -2.65 20.85 -1.67
N ILE A 157 -1.89 20.51 -2.71
CA ILE A 157 -2.39 20.13 -4.03
C ILE A 157 -2.63 18.62 -4.09
N PHE A 158 -1.62 17.84 -3.70
CA PHE A 158 -1.62 16.39 -3.77
C PHE A 158 -1.95 15.75 -2.43
N SER A 159 -2.56 14.57 -2.47
CA SER A 159 -2.71 13.70 -1.32
C SER A 159 -1.35 13.09 -0.95
N LEU A 160 -0.54 13.82 -0.18
CA LEU A 160 0.76 13.36 0.30
C LEU A 160 0.73 12.94 1.79
N PRO A 161 1.63 12.03 2.22
CA PRO A 161 1.79 11.67 3.62
C PRO A 161 2.09 12.86 4.52
N SER A 162 1.71 12.77 5.79
CA SER A 162 2.08 13.80 6.77
C SER A 162 3.59 13.74 7.11
N LYS A 163 4.16 14.86 7.58
CA LYS A 163 5.53 14.90 8.12
C LYS A 163 5.74 13.83 9.21
N LYS A 164 4.75 13.62 10.08
CA LYS A 164 4.79 12.57 11.11
C LYS A 164 4.93 11.17 10.49
N THR A 165 4.20 10.90 9.40
CA THR A 165 4.31 9.63 8.68
C THR A 165 5.70 9.42 8.08
N LEU A 166 6.29 10.47 7.52
CA LEU A 166 7.65 10.42 6.97
C LEU A 166 8.71 10.21 8.07
N ASN A 167 8.58 10.92 9.19
CA ASN A 167 9.46 10.72 10.35
C ASN A 167 9.34 9.30 10.93
N ASN A 168 8.11 8.76 11.02
CA ASN A 168 7.91 7.38 11.43
C ASN A 168 8.53 6.37 10.47
N LEU A 169 8.61 6.69 9.17
CA LEU A 169 9.32 5.86 8.20
C LEU A 169 10.83 5.91 8.42
N LEU A 170 11.39 7.10 8.63
CA LEU A 170 12.81 7.29 8.94
C LEU A 170 13.21 6.59 10.24
N ASN A 171 12.36 6.67 11.27
CA ASN A 171 12.59 6.05 12.58
C ASN A 171 12.67 4.52 12.57
N ARG A 172 12.37 3.87 11.43
CA ARG A 172 12.56 2.42 11.24
C ARG A 172 13.99 2.06 10.89
N VAL A 173 14.79 3.02 10.42
CA VAL A 173 16.20 2.82 10.14
C VAL A 173 16.97 3.19 11.40
N PRO A 174 17.56 2.22 12.13
CA PRO A 174 18.37 2.53 13.30
C PRO A 174 19.64 3.23 12.85
N PHE A 175 19.93 4.36 13.49
CA PHE A 175 21.21 5.05 13.40
C PHE A 175 21.79 5.07 14.81
N GLU A 176 22.86 4.32 14.98
CA GLU A 176 23.62 4.21 16.23
C GLU A 176 25.03 4.73 15.99
N ALA A 177 25.74 5.07 17.07
CA ALA A 177 27.14 5.46 16.99
C ALA A 177 28.00 4.30 16.46
N GLY A 178 29.05 4.64 15.71
CA GLY A 178 29.93 3.65 15.08
C GLY A 178 29.57 3.37 13.62
N ILE A 179 29.98 2.18 13.15
CA ILE A 179 29.85 1.79 11.73
C ILE A 179 28.47 1.17 11.51
N ASN A 180 27.70 1.73 10.57
CA ASN A 180 26.41 1.17 10.20
C ASN A 180 26.56 0.08 9.12
N ASP A 181 26.47 -1.17 9.54
CA ASP A 181 26.56 -2.36 8.68
C ASP A 181 25.59 -2.33 7.50
N HIS A 182 24.37 -1.79 7.68
CA HIS A 182 23.39 -1.74 6.60
C HIS A 182 23.86 -0.82 5.47
N ILE A 183 24.51 0.29 5.82
CA ILE A 183 25.07 1.23 4.84
C ILE A 183 26.27 0.59 4.16
N ILE A 184 27.18 -0.02 4.90
CA ILE A 184 28.37 -0.69 4.34
C ILE A 184 27.97 -1.83 3.38
N LYS A 185 27.01 -2.68 3.78
CA LYS A 185 26.50 -3.76 2.91
C LYS A 185 25.84 -3.21 1.64
N ASN A 186 25.08 -2.13 1.75
CA ASN A 186 24.47 -1.50 0.58
C ASN A 186 25.53 -0.85 -0.33
N LEU A 187 26.55 -0.20 0.23
CA LEU A 187 27.67 0.35 -0.53
C LEU A 187 28.45 -0.75 -1.26
N ALA A 188 28.76 -1.87 -0.58
CA ALA A 188 29.41 -3.03 -1.19
C ALA A 188 28.57 -3.59 -2.37
N HIS A 189 27.25 -3.66 -2.20
CA HIS A 189 26.34 -4.08 -3.27
C HIS A 189 26.29 -3.08 -4.44
N GLN A 190 26.38 -1.76 -4.21
CA GLN A 190 26.48 -0.81 -5.32
C GLN A 190 27.86 -0.85 -5.99
N ALA A 191 28.92 -1.02 -5.22
CA ALA A 191 30.29 -1.12 -5.71
C ALA A 191 30.53 -2.36 -6.59
N SER A 192 29.84 -3.48 -6.31
CA SER A 192 29.93 -4.67 -7.16
C SER A 192 29.43 -4.44 -8.59
N LYS A 193 28.49 -3.51 -8.78
CA LYS A 193 27.97 -3.10 -10.10
C LYS A 193 28.90 -2.15 -10.85
N LEU A 194 29.88 -1.56 -10.16
CA LEU A 194 30.86 -0.66 -10.78
C LEU A 194 31.96 -1.47 -11.46
N LYS A 195 32.53 -0.89 -12.53
CA LYS A 195 33.72 -1.39 -13.20
C LYS A 195 34.90 -1.41 -12.22
N PRO A 196 35.84 -2.37 -12.33
CA PRO A 196 36.98 -2.48 -11.40
C PRO A 196 37.74 -1.17 -11.16
N ASN A 197 38.03 -0.41 -12.21
CA ASN A 197 38.75 0.86 -12.13
C ASN A 197 37.98 1.95 -11.34
N ASN A 198 36.66 1.82 -11.22
CA ASN A 198 35.80 2.76 -10.51
C ASN A 198 35.52 2.31 -9.06
N ARG A 199 36.13 1.21 -8.60
CA ARG A 199 35.98 0.71 -7.22
C ARG A 199 37.01 1.32 -6.26
N LEU A 200 38.08 1.91 -6.78
CA LEU A 200 39.08 2.59 -5.96
C LEU A 200 38.46 3.87 -5.38
N CYS A 201 38.48 4.00 -4.06
CA CYS A 201 38.01 5.19 -3.36
C CYS A 201 38.94 5.51 -2.18
N SER A 202 38.99 6.78 -1.81
CA SER A 202 39.68 7.24 -0.60
C SER A 202 38.65 7.47 0.50
N LEU A 203 38.90 6.92 1.69
CA LEU A 203 38.11 7.21 2.88
C LEU A 203 38.72 8.44 3.57
N VAL A 204 37.96 9.53 3.60
CA VAL A 204 38.36 10.77 4.27
C VAL A 204 37.33 11.06 5.35
N PHE A 205 37.81 11.30 6.57
CA PHE A 205 36.98 11.69 7.71
C PHE A 205 37.60 12.91 8.37
N ASP A 206 36.75 13.75 8.93
CA ASP A 206 37.10 14.96 9.66
C ASP A 206 36.15 15.08 10.86
N GLU A 207 36.59 15.76 11.92
CA GLU A 207 35.80 15.99 13.12
C GLU A 207 35.05 17.31 13.01
N MET A 208 33.79 17.33 13.41
CA MET A 208 32.95 18.53 13.42
C MET A 208 32.63 18.91 14.86
N ALA A 209 32.97 20.14 15.26
CA ALA A 209 32.55 20.68 16.54
C ALA A 209 31.02 20.85 16.55
N ILE A 210 30.37 20.32 17.59
CA ILE A 210 28.93 20.45 17.83
C ILE A 210 28.74 21.22 19.15
N ASP A 211 27.67 21.99 19.25
CA ASP A 211 27.34 22.70 20.47
C ASP A 211 27.19 21.73 21.66
N PRO A 212 27.90 21.96 22.78
CA PRO A 212 27.81 21.10 23.95
C PRO A 212 26.39 21.19 24.52
N SER A 213 25.61 20.13 24.34
CA SER A 213 24.23 20.07 24.79
C SER A 213 23.90 18.69 25.32
N LEU A 214 23.15 18.67 26.42
CA LEU A 214 22.65 17.45 27.04
C LEU A 214 21.23 17.20 26.55
N THR A 215 21.00 16.11 25.82
CA THR A 215 19.68 15.77 25.29
C THR A 215 19.25 14.37 25.71
N TYR A 216 18.05 14.26 26.26
CA TYR A 216 17.44 12.99 26.61
C TYR A 216 16.50 12.50 25.51
N SER A 217 16.69 11.28 25.03
CA SER A 217 15.77 10.62 24.11
C SER A 217 14.91 9.62 24.86
N GLN A 218 13.66 10.01 25.12
CA GLN A 218 12.66 9.16 25.77
C GLN A 218 12.40 7.84 25.02
N LYS A 219 12.57 7.82 23.70
CA LYS A 219 12.30 6.62 22.89
C LYS A 219 13.28 5.49 23.19
N ASN A 220 14.56 5.84 23.38
CA ASN A 220 15.64 4.87 23.58
C ASN A 220 16.10 4.82 25.04
N ASP A 221 15.58 5.70 25.89
CA ASP A 221 16.01 5.91 27.28
C ASP A 221 17.52 6.19 27.39
N LEU A 222 18.00 7.10 26.53
CA LEU A 222 19.42 7.46 26.42
C LEU A 222 19.62 8.95 26.63
N ILE A 223 20.70 9.29 27.33
CA ILE A 223 21.18 10.66 27.52
C ILE A 223 22.37 10.88 26.58
N PHE A 224 22.23 11.79 25.62
CA PHE A 224 23.28 12.22 24.69
C PHE A 224 23.98 13.48 25.22
N GLY A 225 25.30 13.57 25.05
CA GLY A 225 26.09 14.76 25.40
C GLY A 225 27.18 14.53 26.46
N PHE A 226 27.23 13.35 27.08
CA PHE A 226 28.30 12.95 28.02
C PHE A 226 29.41 12.12 27.35
N GLU A 227 29.56 12.18 26.03
CA GLU A 227 30.62 11.45 25.32
C GLU A 227 31.93 12.25 25.36
N PHE A 228 32.70 12.11 26.43
CA PHE A 228 34.10 12.52 26.47
C PHE A 228 35.01 11.28 26.32
N LEU A 229 35.87 11.30 25.30
CA LEU A 229 37.12 10.54 25.16
C LEU A 229 37.16 9.00 24.93
N GLU A 230 36.06 8.25 24.83
CA GLU A 230 36.19 6.81 24.47
C GLU A 230 36.32 6.54 22.96
N ILE A 231 35.78 7.42 22.11
CA ILE A 231 35.77 7.23 20.65
C ILE A 231 37.16 7.43 20.04
N ILE A 232 37.93 8.41 20.54
CA ILE A 232 39.31 8.66 20.08
C ILE A 232 40.18 7.42 20.30
N ASN A 233 40.08 6.75 21.46
CA ASN A 233 40.84 5.53 21.74
C ASN A 233 40.44 4.35 20.83
N LYS A 234 39.16 4.23 20.43
CA LYS A 234 38.72 3.20 19.47
C LYS A 234 39.20 3.47 18.05
N ILE A 235 39.21 4.74 17.61
CA ILE A 235 39.73 5.13 16.29
C ILE A 235 41.25 4.95 16.25
N VAL A 236 41.97 5.37 17.29
CA VAL A 236 43.41 5.14 17.43
C VAL A 236 43.72 3.65 17.35
N ASN A 237 43.02 2.80 18.10
CA ASN A 237 43.24 1.34 18.05
C ASN A 237 42.96 0.71 16.67
N LEU A 238 41.94 1.18 15.94
CA LEU A 238 41.65 0.71 14.58
C LEU A 238 42.71 1.15 13.57
N VAL A 239 43.22 2.38 13.68
CA VAL A 239 44.32 2.87 12.85
C VAL A 239 45.60 2.08 13.16
N THR A 240 45.90 1.78 14.42
CA THR A 240 47.05 0.94 14.80
C THR A 240 46.88 -0.49 14.27
N MET A 241 45.69 -1.10 14.35
CA MET A 241 45.43 -2.44 13.79
C MET A 241 45.57 -2.48 12.26
N CYS A 242 45.08 -1.47 11.55
CA CYS A 242 45.25 -1.37 10.10
C CYS A 242 46.71 -1.12 9.71
N TRP A 243 47.48 -0.40 10.53
CA TRP A 243 48.91 -0.18 10.30
C TRP A 243 49.73 -1.46 10.54
N SER A 244 49.40 -2.25 11.56
CA SER A 244 50.03 -3.56 11.79
C SER A 244 49.77 -4.55 10.65
N PHE A 245 48.59 -4.49 10.02
CA PHE A 245 48.27 -5.34 8.86
C PHE A 245 49.03 -4.98 7.57
N TYR A 246 49.63 -3.79 7.50
CA TYR A 246 50.34 -3.28 6.31
C TYR A 246 51.86 -3.45 6.38
N TYR A 247 52.38 -4.00 7.48
CA TYR A 247 53.83 -4.19 7.72
C TYR A 247 54.22 -5.67 7.95
N GLU A 248 53.28 -6.61 7.80
CA GLU A 248 53.49 -8.06 7.89
C GLU A 248 53.38 -8.81 6.53
N GLU A 249 53.38 -8.09 5.40
CA GLU A 249 53.65 -8.63 4.05
C GLU A 249 54.88 -7.93 3.44
#